data_AF-A0A3D3TJN5-F1
#
_entry.id   AF-A0A3D3TJN5-F1
#
_cell.length_a   1.000
_cell.length_b   1.000
_cell.length_c   1.000
_cell.angle_alpha   90.00
_cell.angle_beta   90.00
_cell.angle_gamma   90.00
#
_symmetry.space_group_name_H-M   'P 1'
#
loop_
_entity.id
_entity.type
_entity.pdbx_description
1 polymer ?
#
loop_
_entity_poly.entity_id
_entity_poly.type
_entity_poly.pdbx_seq_one_letter_code
_entity_poly.pdbx_strand_id
1 'polypeptide(L)' 'MLQKVSILLSFLDRASRNEYLPSRFALKGGTAINLFFLRIPRLSVDIDIDYL' A
#
# COMPACT_ATOMS: atom_id res chain seq x y z
N MET A 1 -2.86 16.54 0.13
CA MET A 1 -1.87 15.45 0.29
C MET A 1 -2.35 14.39 1.28
N LEU A 2 -2.78 14.78 2.50
CA LEU A 2 -3.28 13.85 3.53
C LEU A 2 -4.49 13.00 3.09
N GLN A 3 -5.46 13.57 2.38
CA GLN A 3 -6.63 12.81 1.89
C GLN A 3 -6.22 11.67 0.95
N LYS A 4 -5.28 11.92 0.03
CA LYS A 4 -4.78 10.88 -0.88
C LYS A 4 -4.11 9.74 -0.12
N VAL A 5 -3.32 10.07 0.92
CA VAL A 5 -2.71 9.05 1.78
C VAL A 5 -3.76 8.27 2.57
N SER A 6 -4.78 8.95 3.10
CA SER A 6 -5.90 8.27 3.79
C SER A 6 -6.64 7.32 2.85
N ILE A 7 -6.89 7.73 1.60
CA ILE A 7 -7.51 6.87 0.58
C ILE A 7 -6.61 5.66 0.27
N LEU A 8 -5.31 5.88 0.07
CA LEU A 8 -4.34 4.80 -0.20
C LEU A 8 -4.29 3.78 0.94
N LEU A 9 -4.19 4.24 2.20
CA LEU A 9 -4.19 3.37 3.36
C LEU A 9 -5.52 2.60 3.51
N SER A 10 -6.65 3.27 3.26
CA SER A 10 -7.97 2.64 3.27
C SER A 10 -8.12 1.59 2.16
N PHE A 11 -7.55 1.84 0.99
CA PHE A 11 -7.51 0.87 -0.10
C PHE A 11 -6.67 -0.36 0.27
N LEU A 12 -5.46 -0.15 0.78
CA LEU A 12 -4.55 -1.23 1.18
C LEU A 12 -5.14 -2.10 2.31
N ASP A 13 -5.79 -1.50 3.31
CA ASP A 13 -6.48 -2.25 4.38
C ASP A 13 -7.67 -3.06 3.84
N ARG A 14 -8.45 -2.52 2.90
CA ARG A 14 -9.54 -3.27 2.27
C ARG A 14 -9.03 -4.38 1.36
N ALA A 15 -7.93 -4.15 0.64
CA ALA A 15 -7.32 -5.12 -0.24
C ALA A 15 -6.73 -6.29 0.57
N SER A 16 -6.08 -6.01 1.70
CA SER A 16 -5.49 -7.04 2.57
C SER A 16 -6.54 -7.92 3.26
N ARG A 17 -7.77 -7.41 3.47
CA ARG A 17 -8.90 -8.15 4.06
C ARG A 17 -9.75 -8.91 3.05
N ASN A 18 -9.51 -8.72 1.74
CA ASN A 18 -10.23 -9.46 0.71
C ASN A 18 -9.74 -10.92 0.66
N GLU A 19 -10.62 -11.86 0.33
CA GLU A 19 -10.27 -13.29 0.29
C GLU A 19 -9.34 -13.66 -0.88
N TYR A 20 -9.40 -12.90 -1.98
CA TYR A 20 -8.73 -13.22 -3.23
C TYR A 20 -7.43 -12.41 -3.43
N LEU A 21 -7.44 -11.13 -3.08
CA LEU A 21 -6.37 -10.20 -3.42
C LEU A 21 -5.02 -10.47 -2.71
N PRO A 22 -4.94 -10.84 -1.42
CA PRO A 22 -3.67 -10.98 -0.70
C PRO A 22 -2.73 -12.03 -1.30
N SER A 23 -3.30 -13.07 -1.91
CA SER A 23 -2.52 -14.15 -2.56
C SER A 23 -2.03 -13.80 -3.97
N ARG A 24 -2.51 -12.68 -4.53
CA ARG A 24 -2.31 -12.30 -5.94
C ARG A 24 -1.74 -10.90 -6.11
N PHE A 25 -1.67 -10.10 -5.06
CA PHE A 25 -1.14 -8.75 -5.11
C PHE A 25 0.05 -8.60 -4.17
N ALA A 26 1.17 -8.13 -4.72
CA ALA A 26 2.35 -7.78 -3.94
C ALA A 26 2.61 -6.27 -4.06
N LEU A 27 2.59 -5.56 -2.92
CA LEU A 27 3.00 -4.15 -2.87
C LEU A 27 4.52 -4.08 -3.02
N LYS A 28 5.00 -3.23 -3.94
CA LYS A 28 6.44 -3.04 -4.19
C LYS A 28 6.84 -1.57 -4.23
N GLY A 29 8.08 -1.32 -4.63
CA GLY A 29 8.60 0.01 -4.88
C GLY A 29 8.77 0.86 -3.63
N GLY A 30 8.79 2.19 -3.83
CA GLY A 30 9.04 3.16 -2.77
C GLY A 30 7.97 3.14 -1.68
N THR A 31 6.73 2.79 -2.03
CA THR A 31 5.61 2.72 -1.09
C THR A 31 5.70 1.52 -0.16
N ALA A 32 6.17 0.36 -0.63
CA ALA A 32 6.45 -0.78 0.24
C ALA A 32 7.57 -0.46 1.25
N ILE A 33 8.68 0.13 0.79
CA ILE A 33 9.78 0.58 1.66
C ILE A 33 9.25 1.55 2.71
N ASN A 34 8.45 2.51 2.28
CA ASN A 34 7.94 3.57 3.12
C ASN A 34 6.99 3.07 4.22
N LEU A 35 6.12 2.09 3.92
CA LEU A 35 5.14 1.58 4.88
C LEU A 35 5.70 0.51 5.83
N PHE A 36 6.59 -0.36 5.34
CA PHE A 36 7.02 -1.55 6.09
C PHE A 36 8.43 -1.44 6.70
N PHE A 37 9.30 -0.59 6.12
CA PHE A 37 10.72 -0.54 6.52
C PHE A 37 11.13 0.79 7.17
N LEU A 38 10.35 1.86 7.02
CA LEU A 38 10.64 3.15 7.66
C LEU A 38 9.87 3.30 8.98
N ARG A 39 10.59 3.68 10.03
CA ARG A 39 10.02 3.97 11.36
C ARG A 39 9.09 5.18 11.35
N ILE A 40 9.34 6.14 10.45
CA ILE A 40 8.46 7.27 10.17
C ILE A 40 8.21 7.29 8.65
N PRO A 41 7.10 6.71 8.19
CA PRO A 41 6.72 6.74 6.78
C PRO A 41 6.60 8.19 6.31
N ARG A 42 7.23 8.52 5.18
CA ARG A 42 6.96 9.77 4.45
C ARG A 42 5.58 9.68 3.81
N LEU A 43 4.92 10.82 3.62
CA LEU A 43 3.67 10.87 2.87
C LEU A 43 3.97 10.66 1.37
N SER A 44 3.92 9.41 0.91
CA SER A 44 3.94 9.05 -0.51
C SER A 44 2.54 8.64 -0.94
N VAL A 45 2.14 9.00 -2.16
CA VAL A 45 0.81 8.70 -2.73
C VAL A 45 0.86 7.79 -3.94
N ASP A 46 2.06 7.41 -4.39
CA ASP A 46 2.24 6.48 -5.48
C ASP A 46 2.02 5.04 -4.99
N ILE A 47 1.53 4.15 -5.85
CA ILE A 47 1.33 2.74 -5.52
C ILE A 47 1.80 1.87 -6.68
N ASP A 48 2.79 1.03 -6.40
CA ASP A 48 3.30 0.04 -7.33
C ASP A 48 2.88 -1.35 -6.84
N ILE A 49 2.13 -2.09 -7.67
CA ILE A 49 1.65 -3.43 -7.32
C ILE A 49 1.99 -4.40 -8.44
N ASP A 50 2.48 -5.58 -8.07
CA ASP A 50 2.53 -6.74 -8.97
C ASP A 50 1.29 -7.61 -8.79
N TYR A 51 0.70 -8.06 -9.90
CA TYR A 51 -0.39 -9.02 -9.92
C TYR A 51 0.12 -10.38 -10.39
N LEU A 52 -0.20 -11.44 -9.64
CA LEU A 52 0.23 -12.82 -9.85
C LEU A 52 -0.90 -13.72 -10.39
#